data_AF-A0A938S5F2-F1
#
_entry.id   AF-A0A938S5F2-F1
#
_cell.length_a   1.000
_cell.length_b   1.000
_cell.length_c   1.000
_cell.angle_alpha   90.00
_cell.angle_beta   90.00
_cell.angle_gamma   90.00
#
_symmetry.space_group_name_H-M   'P 1'
#
loop_
_entity.id
_entity.type
_entity.pdbx_description
1 polymer ?
#
loop_
_entity_poly.entity_id
_entity_poly.type
_entity_poly.pdbx_seq_one_letter_code
_entity_poly.pdbx_strand_id
1 'polypeptide(L)'
;MTDQTIDRRDSALSLKERSGWFAAGDSFRRALLTLSDGAFKLFAHLCLEADRRTGRHEAVQSELARVIGKSRRIVGKYVEELEHKGVCTIRRGRNQYARTGFEIRDQYWPYRRAHDLETGPSDERNAFVDAIRDSFISLGCTIGKFGSRDACLARDWQQRGIALNVVQDALLMGACRKYSSWLNGRPTEPIGSLAYFESLIAEIQERPLPAGYPDYLRRKVVQFAGAWAEECAKPPEKGGCPDMACPEIVQ
;
A
#
# COMPACT_ATOMS: atom_id res chain seq x y z
N MET A 1 -9.85 -8.73 37.10
CA MET A 1 -9.48 -9.35 35.80
C MET A 1 -10.19 -8.55 34.73
N THR A 2 -9.62 -7.39 34.39
CA THR A 2 -10.25 -6.37 33.55
C THR A 2 -9.67 -6.43 32.16
N ASP A 3 -10.52 -6.87 31.24
CA ASP A 3 -10.84 -6.19 30.00
C ASP A 3 -9.67 -5.88 29.05
N GLN A 4 -9.41 -6.83 28.15
CA GLN A 4 -8.65 -6.61 26.93
C GLN A 4 -9.51 -5.82 25.93
N THR A 5 -9.65 -4.52 26.15
CA THR A 5 -9.97 -3.56 25.09
C THR A 5 -8.68 -3.23 24.35
N ILE A 6 -8.14 -4.21 23.63
CA ILE A 6 -7.12 -3.93 22.60
C ILE A 6 -7.87 -3.25 21.46
N ASP A 7 -7.71 -1.93 21.45
CA ASP A 7 -8.40 -0.95 20.64
C ASP A 7 -8.37 -1.33 19.15
N ARG A 8 -9.57 -1.47 18.58
CA ARG A 8 -9.87 -1.73 17.17
C ARG A 8 -9.47 -0.55 16.25
N ARG A 9 -8.64 0.38 16.73
CA ARG A 9 -8.20 1.63 16.05
C ARG A 9 -6.80 1.55 15.43
N ASP A 10 -5.98 0.55 15.77
CA ASP A 10 -4.63 0.37 15.23
C ASP A 10 -4.56 -0.46 13.94
N SER A 11 -5.70 -0.92 13.43
CA SER A 11 -5.77 -1.62 12.16
C SER A 11 -5.40 -0.67 11.01
N ALA A 12 -4.17 -0.83 10.51
CA ALA A 12 -3.57 -0.24 9.31
C ALA A 12 -2.79 1.09 9.42
N LEU A 13 -2.04 1.34 10.50
CA LEU A 13 -0.93 2.31 10.45
C LEU A 13 0.23 1.72 9.61
N SER A 14 0.46 2.27 8.42
CA SER A 14 1.55 1.84 7.54
C SER A 14 2.58 2.96 7.35
N LEU A 15 3.86 2.62 7.49
CA LEU A 15 4.96 3.53 7.17
C LEU A 15 5.13 3.65 5.65
N LYS A 16 5.55 4.82 5.18
CA LYS A 16 5.89 5.05 3.77
C LYS A 16 7.18 4.34 3.38
N GLU A 17 8.19 4.47 4.24
CA GLU A 17 9.50 3.87 4.06
C GLU A 17 9.78 2.93 5.24
N ARG A 18 10.27 1.71 4.97
CA ARG A 18 10.79 0.81 6.00
C ARG A 18 12.28 1.07 6.24
N SER A 19 12.67 2.34 6.33
CA SER A 19 14.06 2.74 6.46
C SER A 19 14.51 2.65 7.93
N GLY A 20 15.01 1.49 8.35
CA GLY A 20 15.63 1.29 9.67
C GLY A 20 14.66 1.22 10.85
N TRP A 21 15.20 1.33 12.07
CA TRP A 21 14.48 1.21 13.35
C TRP A 21 13.56 2.41 13.67
N PHE A 22 13.72 3.54 12.98
CA PHE A 22 13.04 4.78 13.30
C PHE A 22 12.16 5.23 12.12
N ALA A 23 10.93 5.64 12.40
CA ALA A 23 9.96 6.04 11.37
C ALA A 23 10.38 7.28 10.56
N ALA A 24 11.43 7.99 10.97
CA ALA A 24 12.01 9.11 10.25
C ALA A 24 13.03 8.64 9.21
N GLY A 25 12.56 8.43 7.98
CA GLY A 25 13.38 8.14 6.82
C GLY A 25 13.79 9.40 6.04
N ASP A 26 13.63 9.35 4.72
CA ASP A 26 14.03 10.41 3.80
C ASP A 26 13.19 11.69 3.96
N SER A 27 11.99 11.57 4.52
CA SER A 27 11.14 12.71 4.90
C SER A 27 11.83 13.63 5.93
N PHE A 28 12.43 13.07 6.98
CA PHE A 28 13.15 13.85 8.00
C PHE A 28 14.49 14.36 7.50
N ARG A 29 15.21 13.58 6.69
CA ARG A 29 16.47 14.04 6.06
C ARG A 29 16.22 15.27 5.19
N ARG A 30 15.13 15.26 4.41
CA ARG A 30 14.71 16.42 3.62
C ARG A 30 14.36 17.62 4.49
N ALA A 31 13.59 17.41 5.56
CA ALA A 31 13.25 18.49 6.50
C ALA A 31 14.53 19.08 7.15
N LEU A 32 15.48 18.24 7.54
CA LEU A 32 16.76 18.65 8.14
C LEU A 32 17.60 19.53 7.20
N LEU A 33 17.60 19.23 5.90
CA LEU A 33 18.32 20.02 4.89
C LEU A 33 17.58 21.31 4.51
N THR A 34 16.28 21.40 4.78
CA THR A 34 15.41 22.49 4.32
C THR A 34 15.18 23.57 5.38
N LEU A 35 15.17 23.17 6.66
CA LEU A 35 14.80 24.01 7.79
C LEU A 35 16.03 24.44 8.59
N SER A 36 15.94 25.61 9.24
CA SER A 36 16.84 26.00 10.30
C SER A 36 16.77 25.05 11.50
N ASP A 37 17.84 24.93 12.29
CA ASP A 37 17.88 24.06 13.47
C ASP A 37 16.68 24.28 14.43
N GLY A 38 16.27 25.54 14.58
CA GLY A 38 15.13 25.91 15.41
C GLY A 38 13.79 25.49 14.84
N ALA A 39 13.59 25.65 13.53
CA ALA A 39 12.39 25.20 12.84
C ALA A 39 12.32 23.67 12.73
N PHE A 40 13.46 23.00 12.55
CA PHE A 40 13.55 21.55 12.58
C PHE A 40 13.19 20.99 13.96
N LYS A 41 13.67 21.60 15.06
CA LYS A 41 13.27 21.21 16.41
C LYS A 41 11.76 21.33 16.62
N LEU A 42 11.15 22.40 16.10
CA LEU A 42 9.70 22.57 16.13
C LEU A 42 8.97 21.51 15.30
N PHE A 43 9.45 21.23 14.09
CA PHE A 43 8.94 20.16 13.24
C PHE A 43 8.98 18.80 13.95
N ALA A 44 10.12 18.42 14.53
CA ALA A 44 10.27 17.17 15.24
C ALA A 44 9.28 17.05 16.42
N HIS A 45 9.08 18.13 17.17
CA HIS A 45 8.07 18.16 18.23
C HIS A 45 6.64 17.97 17.67
N LEU A 46 6.28 18.68 16.61
CA LEU A 46 4.99 18.50 15.95
C LEU A 46 4.80 17.06 15.46
N CYS A 47 5.86 16.40 14.98
CA CYS A 47 5.76 15.00 14.56
C CYS A 47 5.48 14.03 15.71
N LEU A 48 5.93 14.33 16.91
CA LEU A 48 5.72 13.49 18.09
C LEU A 48 4.27 13.61 18.61
N GLU A 49 3.68 14.80 18.51
CA GLU A 49 2.36 15.12 19.06
C GLU A 49 1.22 15.07 18.03
N ALA A 50 1.54 14.96 16.74
CA ALA A 50 0.54 14.88 15.69
C ALA A 50 -0.15 13.52 15.65
N ASP A 51 -1.45 13.53 15.34
CA ASP A 51 -2.22 12.32 15.12
C ASP A 51 -1.57 11.47 14.00
N ARG A 52 -1.30 10.19 14.30
CA ARG A 52 -0.54 9.29 13.40
C ARG A 52 -1.17 9.12 12.02
N ARG A 53 -2.50 9.21 11.91
CA ARG A 53 -3.26 8.98 10.67
C ARG A 53 -3.39 10.24 9.82
N THR A 54 -3.45 11.40 10.46
CA THR A 54 -3.76 12.68 9.82
C THR A 54 -2.59 13.66 9.83
N GLY A 55 -1.51 13.40 10.57
CA GLY A 55 -0.39 14.32 10.73
C GLY A 55 -0.80 15.71 11.22
N ARG A 56 -1.93 15.80 11.92
CA ARG A 56 -2.48 17.06 12.45
C ARG A 56 -2.21 17.20 13.93
N HIS A 57 -1.87 18.42 14.33
CA HIS A 57 -1.66 18.79 15.71
C HIS A 57 -2.20 20.20 15.96
N GLU A 58 -2.76 20.44 17.13
CA GLU A 58 -3.27 21.77 17.52
C GLU A 58 -2.61 22.25 18.80
N ALA A 59 -1.91 23.40 18.72
CA ALA A 59 -1.22 23.98 19.86
C ALA A 59 -1.41 25.49 19.95
N VAL A 60 -1.27 26.02 21.17
CA VAL A 60 -1.20 27.46 21.40
C VAL A 60 0.27 27.92 21.28
N GLN A 61 0.51 29.12 20.76
CA GLN A 61 1.87 29.63 20.55
C GLN A 61 2.71 29.70 21.83
N SER A 62 2.09 29.95 22.99
CA SER A 62 2.77 29.96 24.30
C SER A 62 3.22 28.56 24.73
N GLU A 63 2.45 27.54 24.40
CA GLU A 63 2.78 26.14 24.67
C GLU A 63 4.00 25.71 23.85
N LEU A 64 4.00 26.01 22.54
CA LEU A 64 5.14 25.76 21.66
C LEU A 64 6.39 26.52 22.12
N ALA A 65 6.26 27.78 22.54
CA ALA A 65 7.37 28.56 23.10
C ALA A 65 7.98 27.89 24.34
N ARG A 66 7.13 27.38 25.24
CA ARG A 66 7.56 26.68 26.46
C ARG A 66 8.29 25.39 26.14
N VAL A 67 7.75 24.55 25.25
CA VAL A 67 8.35 23.25 24.90
C VAL A 67 9.68 23.42 24.14
N ILE A 68 9.72 24.36 23.20
CA ILE A 68 10.94 24.60 22.40
C ILE A 68 12.02 25.32 23.23
N GLY A 69 11.63 26.02 24.30
CA GLY A 69 12.51 26.80 25.17
C GLY A 69 12.94 28.12 24.51
N LYS A 70 12.05 28.74 23.75
CA LYS A 70 12.31 29.98 22.98
C LYS A 70 11.17 30.98 23.16
N SER A 71 11.41 32.24 22.83
CA SER A 71 10.36 33.27 22.92
C SER A 71 9.27 33.05 21.86
N ARG A 72 8.04 33.53 22.15
CA ARG A 72 6.90 33.47 21.21
C ARG A 72 7.22 34.07 19.85
N ARG A 73 8.01 35.15 19.82
CA ARG A 73 8.47 35.80 18.58
C ARG A 73 9.35 34.91 17.73
N ILE A 74 10.29 34.19 18.36
CA ILE A 74 11.18 33.26 17.65
C ILE A 74 10.40 32.04 17.16
N VAL A 75 9.51 31.49 17.99
CA VAL A 75 8.63 30.40 17.53
C VAL A 75 7.73 30.84 16.39
N GLY A 76 7.22 32.07 16.41
CA GLY A 76 6.48 32.65 15.29
C GLY A 76 7.26 32.61 13.97
N LYS A 77 8.55 32.96 13.99
CA LYS A 77 9.42 32.84 12.81
C LYS A 77 9.58 31.40 12.33
N TYR A 78 9.73 30.44 13.24
CA TYR A 78 9.81 29.02 12.87
C TYR A 78 8.52 28.50 12.26
N VAL A 79 7.37 28.94 12.78
CA VAL A 79 6.04 28.63 12.22
C VAL A 79 5.93 29.19 10.80
N GLU A 80 6.32 30.45 10.58
CA GLU A 80 6.36 31.06 9.23
C GLU A 80 7.30 30.31 8.29
N GLU A 81 8.47 29.88 8.78
CA GLU A 81 9.44 29.12 8.01
C GLU A 81 8.87 27.75 7.57
N LEU A 82 8.21 27.02 8.48
CA LEU A 82 7.57 25.72 8.18
C LEU A 82 6.49 25.85 7.10
N GLU A 83 5.72 26.92 7.14
CA GLU A 83 4.70 27.23 6.13
C GLU A 83 5.34 27.61 4.79
N HIS A 84 6.30 28.53 4.81
CA HIS A 84 6.96 29.05 3.61
C HIS A 84 7.76 27.97 2.88
N LYS A 85 8.43 27.07 3.61
CA LYS A 85 9.18 25.94 3.04
C LYS A 85 8.27 24.75 2.67
N GLY A 86 6.96 24.88 2.84
CA GLY A 86 5.98 23.86 2.47
C GLY A 86 6.09 22.57 3.29
N VAL A 87 6.62 22.65 4.52
CA VAL A 87 6.72 21.51 5.43
C VAL A 87 5.40 21.27 6.16
N CYS A 88 4.71 22.36 6.54
CA CYS A 88 3.41 22.30 7.19
C CYS A 88 2.40 23.23 6.50
N THR A 89 1.14 22.82 6.48
CA THR A 89 0.00 23.72 6.24
C THR A 89 -0.49 24.23 7.58
N ILE A 90 -0.63 25.56 7.73
CA ILE A 90 -0.91 26.18 9.03
C ILE A 90 -2.26 26.89 9.01
N ARG A 91 -3.15 26.48 9.91
CA ARG A 91 -4.44 27.13 10.16
C ARG A 91 -4.31 27.99 11.40
N ARG A 92 -3.96 29.27 11.21
CA ARG A 92 -3.74 30.22 12.29
C ARG A 92 -5.02 30.42 13.10
N GLY A 93 -4.89 30.35 14.42
CA GLY A 93 -5.97 30.69 15.33
C GLY A 93 -6.36 32.17 15.18
N ARG A 94 -7.64 32.50 15.42
CA ARG A 94 -8.17 33.88 15.28
C ARG A 94 -7.47 34.90 16.17
N ASN A 95 -6.81 34.46 17.24
CA ASN A 95 -6.07 35.30 18.18
C ASN A 95 -4.95 34.50 18.87
N GLN A 96 -4.16 35.18 19.70
CA GLN A 96 -2.98 34.61 20.38
C GLN A 96 -3.27 33.54 21.45
N TYR A 97 -4.55 33.35 21.79
CA TYR A 97 -5.04 32.32 22.71
C TYR A 97 -5.73 31.17 21.98
N ALA A 98 -6.09 31.39 20.70
CA ALA A 98 -6.69 30.37 19.87
C ALA A 98 -5.63 29.35 19.44
N ARG A 99 -6.06 28.08 19.38
CA ARG A 99 -5.20 27.00 18.90
C ARG A 99 -4.89 27.21 17.43
N THR A 100 -3.61 27.08 17.09
CA THR A 100 -3.16 27.04 15.70
C THR A 100 -3.11 25.58 15.28
N GLY A 101 -3.78 25.26 14.18
CA GLY A 101 -3.75 23.93 13.59
C GLY A 101 -2.53 23.79 12.68
N PHE A 102 -1.76 22.74 12.91
CA PHE A 102 -0.61 22.36 12.11
C PHE A 102 -0.93 21.05 11.41
N GLU A 103 -0.79 21.02 10.10
CA GLU A 103 -0.90 19.79 9.30
C GLU A 103 0.43 19.58 8.59
N ILE A 104 1.17 18.56 9.02
CA ILE A 104 2.44 18.20 8.36
C ILE A 104 2.11 17.73 6.95
N ARG A 105 2.81 18.26 5.96
CA ARG A 105 2.57 17.90 4.55
C ARG A 105 2.99 16.45 4.32
N ASP A 106 2.30 15.79 3.40
CA ASP A 106 2.41 14.36 3.22
C ASP A 106 3.85 13.88 2.94
N GLN A 107 4.60 14.60 2.10
CA GLN A 107 6.01 14.33 1.80
C GLN A 107 6.95 14.32 3.01
N TYR A 108 6.56 14.96 4.12
CA TYR A 108 7.33 15.02 5.37
C TYR A 108 6.71 14.14 6.48
N TRP A 109 5.54 13.54 6.24
CA TRP A 109 4.87 12.66 7.20
C TRP A 109 5.26 11.19 6.97
N PRO A 110 5.73 10.47 8.01
CA PRO A 110 6.26 9.12 7.83
C PRO A 110 5.19 8.03 7.65
N TYR A 111 3.96 8.28 8.10
CA TYR A 111 2.84 7.35 7.95
C TYR A 111 2.03 7.66 6.69
N ARG A 112 1.45 6.62 6.06
CA ARG A 112 0.44 6.79 5.02
C ARG A 112 -0.85 7.30 5.64
N ARG A 113 -1.49 8.25 4.97
CA ARG A 113 -2.77 8.80 5.41
C ARG A 113 -3.90 7.87 4.96
N ALA A 114 -5.00 7.87 5.70
CA ALA A 114 -6.17 7.08 5.33
C ALA A 114 -6.74 7.49 3.95
N HIS A 115 -6.53 8.75 3.54
CA HIS A 115 -6.87 9.22 2.20
C HIS A 115 -6.04 8.53 1.10
N ASP A 116 -4.86 7.99 1.40
CA ASP A 116 -4.05 7.18 0.46
C ASP A 116 -4.59 5.74 0.31
N LEU A 117 -5.48 5.31 1.22
CA LEU A 117 -6.12 3.99 1.20
C LEU A 117 -7.40 3.97 0.34
N GLU A 118 -8.07 5.11 0.21
CA GLU A 118 -9.28 5.29 -0.63
C GLU A 118 -9.00 6.07 -1.92
N THR A 119 -7.98 6.93 -1.90
CA THR A 119 -7.43 7.65 -3.06
C THR A 119 -5.97 7.25 -3.19
N GLY A 120 -5.71 6.04 -3.68
CA GLY A 120 -4.41 5.77 -4.30
C GLY A 120 -4.14 6.85 -5.35
N PRO A 121 -2.88 7.28 -5.54
CA PRO A 121 -2.54 8.50 -6.27
C PRO A 121 -3.16 8.45 -7.67
N SER A 122 -4.11 9.34 -7.93
CA SER A 122 -4.51 9.62 -9.30
C SER A 122 -3.41 10.42 -9.98
N ASP A 123 -2.95 9.87 -11.09
CA ASP A 123 -2.36 10.55 -12.25
C ASP A 123 -0.85 10.83 -12.27
N GLU A 124 -0.06 9.79 -11.99
CA GLU A 124 0.57 9.16 -13.16
C GLU A 124 -0.10 7.79 -13.30
N ARG A 125 -1.02 7.64 -14.27
CA ARG A 125 -1.46 6.32 -14.71
C ARG A 125 -0.23 5.59 -15.18
N ASN A 126 0.30 4.78 -14.28
CA ASN A 126 1.41 3.95 -14.60
C ASN A 126 0.84 2.80 -15.41
N ALA A 127 0.78 2.99 -16.73
CA ALA A 127 0.16 2.06 -17.67
C ALA A 127 0.65 0.62 -17.47
N PHE A 128 1.88 0.44 -16.98
CA PHE A 128 2.44 -0.84 -16.58
C PHE A 128 1.69 -1.46 -15.38
N VAL A 129 1.50 -0.70 -14.30
CA VAL A 129 0.80 -1.14 -13.08
C VAL A 129 -0.68 -1.39 -13.37
N ASP A 130 -1.30 -0.53 -14.18
CA ASP A 130 -2.71 -0.69 -14.58
C ASP A 130 -2.89 -1.94 -15.45
N ALA A 131 -2.00 -2.16 -16.43
CA ALA A 131 -2.04 -3.38 -17.24
C ALA A 131 -1.82 -4.67 -16.42
N ILE A 132 -0.95 -4.64 -15.40
CA ILE A 132 -0.77 -5.77 -14.48
C ILE A 132 -2.01 -5.99 -13.63
N ARG A 133 -2.62 -4.91 -13.12
CA ARG A 133 -3.87 -4.98 -12.36
C ARG A 133 -4.96 -5.64 -13.18
N ASP A 134 -5.19 -5.14 -14.39
CA ASP A 134 -6.23 -5.67 -15.28
C ASP A 134 -5.95 -7.14 -15.59
N SER A 135 -4.69 -7.49 -15.87
CA SER A 135 -4.28 -8.88 -16.15
C SER A 135 -4.50 -9.79 -14.94
N PHE A 136 -4.18 -9.33 -13.73
CA PHE A 136 -4.31 -10.10 -12.49
C PHE A 136 -5.77 -10.33 -12.10
N ILE A 137 -6.61 -9.29 -12.18
CA ILE A 137 -8.06 -9.39 -11.90
C ILE A 137 -8.73 -10.30 -12.93
N SER A 138 -8.36 -10.20 -14.21
CA SER A 138 -8.96 -11.01 -15.27
C SER A 138 -8.67 -12.52 -15.15
N LEU A 139 -7.76 -12.96 -14.26
CA LEU A 139 -7.43 -14.38 -14.12
C LEU A 139 -8.57 -15.21 -13.51
N GLY A 140 -9.43 -14.62 -12.68
CA GLY A 140 -10.55 -15.32 -12.03
C GLY A 140 -10.16 -16.42 -11.03
N CYS A 141 -8.87 -16.68 -10.80
CA CYS A 141 -8.36 -17.65 -9.82
C CYS A 141 -7.71 -16.99 -8.59
N THR A 142 -8.03 -15.72 -8.34
CA THR A 142 -7.48 -14.88 -7.27
C THR A 142 -8.55 -14.60 -6.21
N ILE A 143 -8.24 -14.75 -4.92
CA ILE A 143 -9.14 -14.26 -3.82
C ILE A 143 -8.87 -12.77 -3.52
N GLY A 144 -7.68 -12.28 -3.84
CA GLY A 144 -7.23 -10.95 -3.42
C GLY A 144 -7.69 -9.82 -4.35
N LYS A 145 -8.15 -8.71 -3.76
CA LYS A 145 -8.20 -7.42 -4.47
C LYS A 145 -6.77 -6.97 -4.75
N PHE A 146 -6.51 -6.45 -5.95
CA PHE A 146 -5.23 -5.79 -6.26
C PHE A 146 -5.01 -4.61 -5.30
N GLY A 147 -4.19 -4.82 -4.28
CA GLY A 147 -4.04 -3.89 -3.17
C GLY A 147 -2.82 -2.97 -3.30
N SER A 148 -2.62 -2.08 -2.34
CA SER A 148 -1.44 -1.19 -2.32
C SER A 148 -0.10 -1.95 -2.28
N ARG A 149 -0.09 -3.18 -1.73
CA ARG A 149 1.09 -4.05 -1.71
C ARG A 149 1.43 -4.55 -3.12
N ASP A 150 0.43 -5.00 -3.86
CA ASP A 150 0.57 -5.46 -5.25
C ASP A 150 0.96 -4.29 -6.17
N ALA A 151 0.35 -3.11 -5.98
CA ALA A 151 0.74 -1.90 -6.71
C ALA A 151 2.19 -1.45 -6.42
N CYS A 152 2.68 -1.66 -5.20
CA CYS A 152 4.08 -1.39 -4.86
C CYS A 152 5.01 -2.37 -5.56
N LEU A 153 4.64 -3.66 -5.58
CA LEU A 153 5.43 -4.71 -6.21
C LEU A 153 5.48 -4.54 -7.74
N ALA A 154 4.36 -4.20 -8.37
CA ALA A 154 4.32 -3.88 -9.80
C ALA A 154 5.21 -2.67 -10.14
N ARG A 155 5.28 -1.66 -9.27
CA ARG A 155 6.22 -0.53 -9.45
C ARG A 155 7.68 -0.95 -9.28
N ASP A 156 7.99 -1.83 -8.32
CA ASP A 156 9.34 -2.39 -8.17
C ASP A 156 9.78 -3.14 -9.44
N TRP A 157 8.91 -3.98 -10.01
CA TRP A 157 9.18 -4.69 -11.26
C TRP A 157 9.44 -3.74 -12.43
N GLN A 158 8.67 -2.66 -12.54
CA GLN A 158 8.91 -1.64 -13.56
C GLN A 158 10.24 -0.92 -13.35
N GLN A 159 10.59 -0.54 -12.12
CA GLN A 159 11.85 0.11 -11.78
C GLN A 159 13.05 -0.79 -12.09
N ARG A 160 12.88 -2.11 -11.94
CA ARG A 160 13.86 -3.14 -12.32
C ARG A 160 13.90 -3.41 -13.83
N GLY A 161 13.09 -2.72 -14.63
CA GLY A 161 13.05 -2.86 -16.08
C GLY A 161 12.45 -4.18 -16.57
N ILE A 162 11.60 -4.83 -15.75
CA ILE A 162 10.93 -6.06 -16.15
C ILE A 162 9.86 -5.70 -17.19
N ALA A 163 9.92 -6.36 -18.35
CA ALA A 163 9.01 -6.09 -19.44
C ALA A 163 7.58 -6.58 -19.11
N LEU A 164 6.56 -5.84 -19.56
CA LEU A 164 5.16 -6.11 -19.22
C LEU A 164 4.71 -7.50 -19.67
N ASN A 165 5.17 -7.94 -20.85
CA ASN A 165 4.89 -9.27 -21.39
C ASN A 165 5.41 -10.38 -20.49
N VAL A 166 6.60 -10.23 -19.89
CA VAL A 166 7.16 -11.22 -18.96
C VAL A 166 6.26 -11.39 -17.73
N VAL A 167 5.75 -10.27 -17.20
CA VAL A 167 4.82 -10.32 -16.07
C VAL A 167 3.50 -10.97 -16.48
N GLN A 168 2.94 -10.61 -17.64
CA GLN A 168 1.70 -11.20 -18.14
C GLN A 168 1.84 -12.70 -18.41
N ASP A 169 2.98 -13.14 -18.94
CA ASP A 169 3.28 -14.55 -19.18
C ASP A 169 3.38 -15.33 -17.87
N ALA A 170 4.00 -14.73 -16.83
CA ALA A 170 4.04 -15.29 -15.49
C ALA A 170 2.64 -15.42 -14.89
N LEU A 171 1.79 -14.39 -15.06
CA LEU A 171 0.39 -14.40 -14.62
C LEU A 171 -0.39 -15.57 -15.24
N LEU A 172 -0.27 -15.75 -16.56
CA LEU A 172 -0.91 -16.84 -17.29
C LEU A 172 -0.40 -18.21 -16.83
N MET A 173 0.91 -18.37 -16.67
CA MET A 173 1.50 -19.62 -16.21
C MET A 173 1.04 -19.99 -14.81
N GLY A 174 1.03 -19.03 -13.89
CA GLY A 174 0.56 -19.24 -12.53
C GLY A 174 -0.92 -19.60 -12.48
N ALA A 175 -1.76 -18.95 -13.28
CA ALA A 175 -3.18 -19.30 -13.41
C ALA A 175 -3.38 -20.72 -13.94
N CYS A 176 -2.66 -21.13 -14.99
CA CYS A 176 -2.70 -22.51 -15.48
C CYS A 176 -2.30 -23.53 -14.40
N ARG A 177 -1.18 -23.29 -13.69
CA ARG A 177 -0.74 -24.15 -12.57
C ARG A 177 -1.84 -24.23 -11.50
N LYS A 178 -2.50 -23.11 -11.23
CA LYS A 178 -3.52 -22.99 -10.20
C LYS A 178 -4.79 -23.77 -10.52
N TYR A 179 -5.38 -23.49 -11.68
CA TYR A 179 -6.58 -24.21 -12.11
C TYR A 179 -6.32 -25.71 -12.29
N SER A 180 -5.15 -26.09 -12.83
CA SER A 180 -4.78 -27.50 -12.92
C SER A 180 -4.72 -28.16 -11.54
N SER A 181 -4.26 -27.45 -10.51
CA SER A 181 -4.26 -28.00 -9.14
C SER A 181 -5.69 -28.24 -8.62
N TRP A 182 -6.60 -27.30 -8.88
CA TRP A 182 -8.00 -27.39 -8.46
C TRP A 182 -8.77 -28.50 -9.17
N LEU A 183 -8.63 -28.59 -10.50
CA LEU A 183 -9.26 -29.64 -11.30
C LEU A 183 -8.75 -31.05 -10.95
N ASN A 184 -7.54 -31.16 -10.40
CA ASN A 184 -6.99 -32.43 -9.90
C ASN A 184 -7.29 -32.69 -8.42
N GLY A 185 -8.23 -31.95 -7.80
CA GLY A 185 -8.69 -32.19 -6.43
C GLY A 185 -7.66 -31.87 -5.34
N ARG A 186 -6.62 -31.09 -5.63
CA ARG A 186 -5.62 -30.70 -4.62
C ARG A 186 -6.08 -29.42 -3.89
N PRO A 187 -6.25 -29.45 -2.56
CA PRO A 187 -6.68 -28.29 -1.79
C PRO A 187 -5.55 -27.27 -1.79
N THR A 188 -5.67 -26.25 -2.62
CA THR A 188 -4.68 -25.17 -2.65
C THR A 188 -5.41 -23.83 -2.62
N GLU A 189 -5.07 -23.00 -1.64
CA GLU A 189 -5.66 -21.67 -1.45
C GLU A 189 -5.48 -20.80 -2.70
N PRO A 190 -6.52 -20.13 -3.21
CA PRO A 190 -6.39 -19.24 -4.37
C PRO A 190 -5.30 -18.18 -4.22
N ILE A 191 -4.86 -17.64 -5.37
CA ILE A 191 -3.73 -16.71 -5.39
C ILE A 191 -4.16 -15.40 -4.71
N GLY A 192 -3.52 -15.08 -3.58
CA GLY A 192 -3.89 -13.93 -2.75
C GLY A 192 -3.13 -12.63 -3.05
N SER A 193 -2.04 -12.67 -3.81
CA SER A 193 -1.18 -11.50 -4.08
C SER A 193 -0.26 -11.71 -5.28
N LEU A 194 0.19 -10.62 -5.89
CA LEU A 194 1.22 -10.60 -6.93
C LEU A 194 2.55 -11.24 -6.49
N ALA A 195 2.84 -11.29 -5.19
CA ALA A 195 4.06 -11.91 -4.66
C ALA A 195 4.22 -13.39 -5.10
N TYR A 196 3.11 -14.08 -5.38
CA TYR A 196 3.12 -15.45 -5.92
C TYR A 196 3.90 -15.56 -7.25
N PHE A 197 3.89 -14.50 -8.06
CA PHE A 197 4.47 -14.53 -9.40
C PHE A 197 5.94 -14.12 -9.45
N GLU A 198 6.55 -13.70 -8.34
CA GLU A 198 7.98 -13.32 -8.32
C GLU A 198 8.89 -14.46 -8.80
N SER A 199 8.62 -15.68 -8.35
CA SER A 199 9.38 -16.86 -8.77
C SER A 199 9.14 -17.23 -10.23
N LEU A 200 7.92 -17.04 -10.73
CA LEU A 200 7.56 -17.29 -12.13
C LEU A 200 8.19 -16.27 -13.07
N ILE A 201 8.26 -15.00 -12.65
CA ILE A 201 8.96 -13.96 -13.40
C ILE A 201 10.45 -14.30 -13.49
N ALA A 202 11.07 -14.69 -12.38
CA ALA A 202 12.47 -15.13 -12.39
C ALA A 202 12.68 -16.35 -13.32
N GLU A 203 11.79 -17.34 -13.26
CA GLU A 203 11.81 -18.53 -14.13
C GLU A 203 11.77 -18.15 -15.63
N ILE A 204 10.90 -17.22 -16.02
CA ILE A 204 10.76 -16.77 -17.42
C ILE A 204 11.94 -15.90 -17.86
N GLN A 205 12.50 -15.08 -16.97
CA GLN A 205 13.70 -14.30 -17.28
C GLN A 205 14.93 -15.18 -17.52
N GLU A 206 15.07 -16.26 -16.77
CA GLU A 206 16.14 -17.25 -16.97
C GLU A 206 15.88 -18.12 -18.21
N ARG A 207 14.63 -18.52 -18.43
CA ARG A 207 14.20 -19.41 -19.52
C ARG A 207 12.97 -18.85 -20.22
N PRO A 208 13.16 -18.00 -21.25
CA PRO A 208 12.07 -17.41 -21.99
C PRO A 208 11.14 -18.48 -22.58
N LEU A 209 9.85 -18.19 -22.58
CA LEU A 209 8.86 -19.08 -23.16
C LEU A 209 9.07 -19.23 -24.67
N PRO A 210 8.83 -20.43 -25.23
CA PRO A 210 8.83 -20.60 -26.68
C PRO A 210 7.84 -19.67 -27.37
N ALA A 211 8.17 -19.23 -28.59
CA ALA A 211 7.28 -18.38 -29.38
C ALA A 211 5.89 -19.01 -29.55
N GLY A 212 4.83 -18.22 -29.32
CA GLY A 212 3.43 -18.66 -29.40
C GLY A 212 2.94 -19.49 -28.20
N TYR A 213 3.81 -19.84 -27.25
CA TYR A 213 3.40 -20.51 -26.01
C TYR A 213 2.50 -19.63 -25.13
N PRO A 214 2.71 -18.31 -24.99
CA PRO A 214 1.77 -17.43 -24.28
C PRO A 214 0.33 -17.49 -24.83
N ASP A 215 0.15 -17.57 -26.15
CA ASP A 215 -1.18 -17.70 -26.77
C ASP A 215 -1.85 -19.03 -26.43
N TYR A 216 -1.05 -20.10 -26.35
CA TYR A 216 -1.52 -21.38 -25.84
C TYR A 216 -1.95 -21.28 -24.38
N LEU A 217 -1.16 -20.62 -23.52
CA LEU A 217 -1.51 -20.41 -22.11
C LEU A 217 -2.82 -19.61 -21.97
N ARG A 218 -3.02 -18.53 -22.74
CA ARG A 218 -4.28 -17.76 -22.73
C ARG A 218 -5.49 -18.65 -23.02
N ARG A 219 -5.41 -19.47 -24.08
CA ARG A 219 -6.48 -20.42 -24.42
C ARG A 219 -6.73 -21.43 -23.31
N LYS A 220 -5.66 -21.91 -22.66
CA LYS A 220 -5.75 -22.88 -21.56
C LYS A 220 -6.35 -22.28 -20.29
N VAL A 221 -6.01 -21.04 -19.93
CA VAL A 221 -6.62 -20.35 -18.78
C VAL A 221 -8.13 -20.24 -18.96
N VAL A 222 -8.61 -19.81 -20.13
CA VAL A 222 -10.06 -19.72 -20.42
C VAL A 222 -10.73 -21.10 -20.33
N GLN A 223 -10.12 -22.13 -20.93
CA GLN A 223 -10.64 -23.49 -20.86
C GLN A 223 -10.75 -24.00 -19.41
N PHE A 224 -9.71 -23.79 -18.60
CA PHE A 224 -9.69 -24.25 -17.23
C PHE A 224 -10.62 -23.46 -16.31
N ALA A 225 -10.75 -22.15 -16.52
CA ALA A 225 -11.70 -21.32 -15.79
C ALA A 225 -13.14 -21.77 -16.03
N GLY A 226 -13.49 -22.10 -17.29
CA GLY A 226 -14.79 -22.67 -17.65
C GLY A 226 -15.05 -24.02 -16.98
N ALA A 227 -14.09 -24.95 -17.09
CA ALA A 227 -14.21 -26.27 -16.46
C ALA A 227 -14.34 -26.19 -14.92
N TRP A 228 -13.62 -25.26 -14.29
CA TRP A 228 -13.73 -25.03 -12.85
C TRP A 228 -15.09 -24.46 -12.45
N ALA A 229 -15.63 -23.50 -13.22
CA ALA A 229 -16.96 -22.96 -12.99
C ALA A 229 -18.05 -24.04 -13.12
N GLU A 230 -17.93 -24.93 -14.11
CA GLU A 230 -18.81 -26.10 -14.26
C GLU A 230 -18.70 -27.05 -13.07
N GLU A 231 -17.49 -27.34 -12.58
CA GLU A 231 -17.28 -28.19 -11.40
C GLU A 231 -17.89 -27.58 -10.14
N CYS A 232 -17.72 -26.28 -9.91
CA CYS A 232 -18.34 -25.57 -8.77
C CYS A 232 -19.88 -25.49 -8.87
N ALA A 233 -20.44 -25.57 -10.08
CA ALA A 233 -21.89 -25.54 -10.29
C ALA A 233 -22.56 -26.90 -10.11
N LYS A 234 -21.79 -28.00 -9.99
CA LYS A 234 -22.37 -29.33 -9.73
C LYS A 234 -22.96 -29.38 -8.31
N PRO A 235 -24.22 -29.82 -8.15
CA PRO A 235 -24.79 -30.04 -6.82
C PRO A 235 -23.97 -31.12 -6.09
N PRO A 236 -23.80 -31.02 -4.76
CA PRO A 236 -23.07 -32.01 -3.99
C PRO A 236 -23.73 -33.38 -4.19
N GLU A 237 -22.97 -34.36 -4.68
CA GLU A 237 -23.42 -35.74 -4.71
C GLU A 237 -23.80 -36.15 -3.27
N LYS A 238 -25.00 -36.71 -3.12
CA LYS A 238 -25.53 -37.14 -1.82
C LYS A 238 -24.64 -38.26 -1.26
N GLY A 239 -23.66 -37.90 -0.44
CA GLY A 239 -22.91 -38.85 0.39
C GLY A 239 -21.43 -38.51 0.54
N GLY A 240 -21.08 -37.56 1.40
CA GLY A 240 -19.69 -37.34 1.81
C GLY A 240 -19.54 -36.12 2.71
N CYS A 241 -18.81 -36.28 3.82
CA CYS A 241 -18.64 -35.36 4.96
C CYS A 241 -18.58 -33.85 4.65
N PRO A 242 -19.16 -32.99 5.52
CA PRO A 242 -19.14 -31.54 5.35
C PRO A 242 -17.85 -30.97 5.90
N ASP A 243 -16.83 -30.78 5.05
CA ASP A 243 -15.76 -29.83 5.37
C ASP A 243 -15.02 -29.38 4.10
N MET A 244 -15.74 -28.66 3.24
CA MET A 244 -15.09 -27.76 2.28
C MET A 244 -16.00 -26.55 2.06
N ALA A 245 -15.72 -25.47 2.79
CA ALA A 245 -16.19 -24.15 2.39
C ALA A 245 -15.36 -23.73 1.16
N CYS A 246 -16.02 -23.60 0.01
CA CYS A 246 -15.45 -22.93 -1.15
C CYS A 246 -15.02 -21.52 -0.72
N PRO A 247 -13.74 -21.12 -0.83
CA PRO A 247 -13.40 -19.74 -0.61
C PRO A 247 -14.10 -18.90 -1.69
N GLU A 248 -14.83 -17.87 -1.28
CA GLU A 248 -15.46 -16.92 -2.19
C GLU A 248 -14.42 -16.35 -3.15
N ILE A 249 -14.49 -16.78 -4.41
CA ILE A 249 -13.77 -16.17 -5.53
C ILE A 249 -14.59 -14.95 -5.94
N VAL A 250 -13.99 -13.76 -5.83
CA VAL A 250 -14.61 -12.51 -6.23
C VAL A 250 -14.69 -12.50 -7.77
N GLN A 251 -15.91 -12.44 -8.29
CA GLN A 251 -16.21 -12.21 -9.72
C GLN A 251 -16.02 -10.74 -10.09
#